data_AF-A0A0E2BIN1-F1
#
_entry.id   AF-A0A0E2BIN1-F1
#
_cell.length_a   1.000
_cell.length_b   1.000
_cell.length_c   1.000
_cell.angle_alpha   90.00
_cell.angle_beta   90.00
_cell.angle_gamma   90.00
#
_symmetry.space_group_name_H-M   'P 1'
#
loop_
_entity.id
_entity.type
_entity.pdbx_description
1 polymer ?
#
loop_
_entity_poly.entity_id
_entity_poly.type
_entity_poly.pdbx_seq_one_letter_code
_entity_poly.pdbx_strand_id
1 'polypeptide(L)'
;MKKVLMISLSVAAVLSLTVMCGGAKHSAEECAPIVDEMLTNLTAGQKPEDAANIATMKATLVPVLQKECMSGKFDLTCLKSAKSIPAIQACKK
;
A
#
# COMPACT_ATOMS: atom_id res chain seq x y z
N MET A 1 28.82 38.51 -28.86
CA MET A 1 30.00 37.78 -28.30
C MET A 1 29.93 37.97 -26.78
N LYS A 2 29.88 37.02 -25.84
CA LYS A 2 30.23 35.59 -25.64
C LYS A 2 29.07 34.95 -24.83
N LYS A 3 28.39 33.90 -25.29
CA LYS A 3 28.56 32.45 -24.98
C LYS A 3 28.97 32.08 -23.54
N VAL A 4 28.38 30.96 -23.05
CA VAL A 4 28.89 29.99 -22.03
C VAL A 4 28.47 30.37 -20.58
N LEU A 5 27.70 29.65 -19.73
CA LEU A 5 27.24 28.26 -19.51
C LEU A 5 25.90 28.29 -18.73
N MET A 6 24.87 27.47 -18.99
CA MET A 6 24.68 26.02 -18.75
C MET A 6 24.45 25.60 -17.28
N ILE A 7 23.40 24.76 -17.10
CA ILE A 7 23.15 23.76 -16.03
C ILE A 7 22.35 24.30 -14.82
N SER A 8 21.02 24.14 -14.78
CA SER A 8 20.31 22.93 -14.32
C SER A 8 20.68 22.52 -12.90
N LEU A 9 20.01 23.09 -11.90
CA LEU A 9 19.87 22.43 -10.59
C LEU A 9 18.42 22.51 -10.15
N SER A 10 17.64 21.62 -10.76
CA SER A 10 16.38 21.11 -10.23
C SER A 10 16.60 20.59 -8.80
N VAL A 11 15.54 20.67 -8.00
CA VAL A 11 15.39 20.02 -6.67
C VAL A 11 16.03 20.78 -5.51
N ALA A 12 15.53 21.99 -5.25
CA ALA A 12 15.60 22.61 -3.93
C ALA A 12 14.26 23.25 -3.55
N ALA A 13 13.17 22.54 -3.80
CA ALA A 13 11.88 22.81 -3.16
C ALA A 13 11.71 21.79 -2.04
N VAL A 14 12.50 21.98 -0.98
CA VAL A 14 12.19 21.46 0.36
C VAL A 14 10.96 22.21 0.83
N LEU A 15 9.80 21.81 0.30
CA LEU A 15 8.49 22.27 0.75
C LEU A 15 8.12 21.39 1.94
N SER A 16 8.61 21.82 3.10
CA SER A 16 7.84 21.96 4.32
C SER A 16 6.61 21.05 4.44
N LEU A 17 6.81 19.82 4.91
CA LEU A 17 5.76 19.01 5.50
C LEU A 17 6.01 18.86 6.99
N THR A 18 5.85 19.98 7.70
CA THR A 18 5.42 19.93 9.09
C THR A 18 3.97 19.42 9.11
N VAL A 19 3.80 18.10 9.11
CA VAL A 19 2.51 17.46 9.39
C VAL A 19 2.70 16.56 10.60
N MET A 20 2.91 17.17 11.77
CA MET A 20 2.50 16.53 13.02
C MET A 20 0.99 16.68 13.14
N CYS A 21 0.25 15.84 12.42
CA CYS A 21 -1.17 15.59 12.65
C CYS A 21 -1.55 14.25 12.03
N GLY A 22 -1.26 13.14 12.71
CA GLY A 22 -1.86 11.80 12.49
C GLY A 22 -2.14 11.34 11.05
N GLY A 23 -1.32 11.74 10.08
CA GLY A 23 -1.54 11.52 8.66
C GLY A 23 -1.31 10.07 8.28
N ALA A 24 -1.87 9.65 7.15
CA ALA A 24 -1.59 8.34 6.57
C ALA A 24 -0.05 8.10 6.54
N LYS A 25 0.41 7.02 7.18
CA LYS A 25 1.82 6.61 7.19
C LYS A 25 2.29 6.14 5.82
N HIS A 26 1.36 5.69 4.99
CA HIS A 26 1.60 5.21 3.62
C HIS A 26 0.59 5.84 2.67
N SER A 27 1.01 6.14 1.45
CA SER A 27 0.14 6.71 0.42
C SER A 27 -0.83 5.67 -0.14
N ALA A 28 -1.97 6.13 -0.67
CA ALA A 28 -2.93 5.25 -1.34
C ALA A 28 -2.29 4.51 -2.54
N GLU A 29 -1.38 5.19 -3.25
CA GLU A 29 -0.62 4.64 -4.38
C GLU A 29 0.34 3.52 -3.97
N GLU A 30 0.87 3.56 -2.74
CA GLU A 30 1.71 2.50 -2.18
C GLU A 30 0.86 1.31 -1.71
N CYS A 31 -0.28 1.59 -1.08
CA CYS A 31 -1.16 0.58 -0.51
C CYS A 31 -2.01 -0.17 -1.54
N ALA A 32 -2.45 0.49 -2.61
CA ALA A 32 -3.32 -0.11 -3.62
C ALA A 32 -2.75 -1.38 -4.27
N PRO A 33 -1.52 -1.39 -4.82
CA PRO A 33 -0.96 -2.59 -5.43
C PRO A 33 -0.69 -3.69 -4.39
N ILE A 34 -0.32 -3.34 -3.15
CA ILE A 34 -0.04 -4.32 -2.09
C ILE A 34 -1.30 -5.05 -1.65
N VAL A 35 -2.40 -4.30 -1.45
CA VAL A 35 -3.68 -4.89 -1.04
C VAL A 35 -4.25 -5.77 -2.15
N ASP A 36 -4.13 -5.35 -3.42
CA ASP A 36 -4.61 -6.14 -4.55
C ASP A 36 -3.78 -7.43 -4.75
N GLU A 37 -2.45 -7.34 -4.64
CA GLU A 37 -1.54 -8.49 -4.69
C GLU A 37 -1.81 -9.48 -3.54
N MET A 38 -1.98 -8.96 -2.31
CA MET A 38 -2.34 -9.76 -1.14
C MET A 38 -3.67 -10.50 -1.34
N LEU A 39 -4.71 -9.83 -1.87
CA LEU A 39 -6.01 -10.46 -2.13
C LEU A 39 -5.93 -11.50 -3.25
N THR A 40 -5.11 -11.25 -4.27
CA THR A 40 -4.85 -12.22 -5.35
C THR A 40 -4.15 -13.47 -4.80
N ASN A 41 -3.10 -13.29 -4.00
CA ASN A 41 -2.39 -14.39 -3.34
C ASN A 41 -3.29 -15.17 -2.37
N LEU A 42 -4.15 -14.46 -1.64
CA LEU A 42 -5.13 -15.06 -0.74
C LEU A 42 -6.13 -15.92 -1.52
N THR A 43 -6.63 -15.42 -2.66
CA THR A 43 -7.60 -16.14 -3.50
C THR A 43 -6.97 -17.36 -4.15
N ALA A 44 -5.70 -17.26 -4.57
CA ALA A 44 -4.97 -18.35 -5.21
C ALA A 44 -4.70 -19.55 -4.27
N GLY A 45 -4.61 -19.32 -2.96
CA GLY A 45 -4.41 -20.38 -1.96
C GLY A 45 -5.69 -21.01 -1.42
N GLN A 46 -6.86 -20.55 -1.86
CA GLN A 46 -8.15 -20.92 -1.31
C GLN A 46 -8.89 -21.95 -2.18
N LYS A 47 -9.81 -22.69 -1.56
CA LYS A 47 -10.72 -23.57 -2.30
C LYS A 47 -11.62 -22.73 -3.22
N PRO A 48 -12.17 -23.30 -4.31
CA PRO A 48 -13.00 -22.55 -5.26
C PRO A 48 -14.19 -21.84 -4.61
N GLU A 49 -14.80 -22.47 -3.60
CA GLU A 49 -15.93 -21.92 -2.84
C GLU A 49 -15.50 -20.69 -2.02
N ASP A 50 -14.36 -20.78 -1.33
CA ASP A 50 -13.79 -19.69 -0.54
C ASP A 50 -13.25 -18.56 -1.42
N ALA A 51 -12.70 -18.89 -2.59
CA ALA A 51 -12.26 -17.92 -3.58
C ALA A 51 -13.43 -17.09 -4.14
N ALA A 52 -14.58 -17.71 -4.39
CA ALA A 52 -15.80 -17.00 -4.82
C ALA A 52 -16.34 -16.07 -3.73
N ASN A 53 -16.28 -16.49 -2.46
CA ASN A 53 -16.64 -15.65 -1.33
C ASN A 53 -15.70 -14.46 -1.18
N ILE A 54 -14.39 -14.67 -1.31
CA ILE A 54 -13.38 -13.60 -1.27
C ILE A 54 -13.57 -12.64 -2.45
N ALA A 55 -13.86 -13.13 -3.65
CA ALA A 55 -14.13 -12.29 -4.81
C ALA A 55 -15.36 -11.38 -4.59
N THR A 56 -16.42 -11.92 -3.98
CA THR A 56 -17.63 -11.17 -3.62
C THR A 56 -17.34 -10.12 -2.55
N MET A 57 -16.53 -10.48 -1.54
CA MET A 57 -16.14 -9.58 -0.45
C MET A 57 -15.03 -8.61 -0.84
N LYS A 58 -14.36 -8.79 -1.99
CA LYS A 58 -13.21 -7.98 -2.44
C LYS A 58 -13.56 -6.50 -2.44
N ALA A 59 -14.74 -6.13 -2.95
CA ALA A 59 -15.21 -4.75 -3.00
C ALA A 59 -15.34 -4.10 -1.62
N THR A 60 -15.60 -4.89 -0.57
CA THR A 60 -15.70 -4.41 0.81
C THR A 60 -14.36 -4.49 1.55
N LEU A 61 -13.56 -5.52 1.26
CA LEU A 61 -12.27 -5.76 1.91
C LEU A 61 -11.19 -4.78 1.44
N VAL A 62 -11.11 -4.50 0.14
CA VAL A 62 -10.12 -3.57 -0.44
C VAL A 62 -10.11 -2.20 0.26
N PRO A 63 -11.23 -1.47 0.39
CA PRO A 63 -11.21 -0.14 1.02
C PRO A 63 -10.84 -0.20 2.51
N VAL A 64 -11.24 -1.25 3.23
CA VAL A 64 -10.88 -1.44 4.65
C VAL A 64 -9.38 -1.71 4.78
N LEU A 65 -8.84 -2.61 3.97
CA LEU A 65 -7.43 -2.99 3.98
C LEU A 65 -6.54 -1.84 3.51
N GLN A 66 -6.96 -1.08 2.50
CA GLN A 66 -6.27 0.14 2.06
C GLN A 66 -6.26 1.18 3.17
N LYS A 67 -7.38 1.41 3.85
CA LYS A 67 -7.44 2.36 4.97
C LYS A 67 -6.51 1.95 6.11
N GLU A 68 -6.51 0.67 6.49
CA GLU A 68 -5.64 0.16 7.55
C GLU A 68 -4.15 0.18 7.13
N CYS A 69 -3.85 -0.13 5.87
CA CYS A 69 -2.52 0.02 5.27
C CYS A 69 -2.05 1.47 5.33
N MET A 70 -2.86 2.42 4.87
CA MET A 70 -2.56 3.86 4.90
C MET A 70 -2.36 4.36 6.33
N SER A 71 -3.09 3.82 7.32
CA SER A 71 -2.88 4.17 8.74
C SER A 71 -1.57 3.63 9.33
N GLY A 72 -0.85 2.80 8.57
CA GLY A 72 0.38 2.13 9.00
C GLY A 72 0.17 1.17 10.16
N LYS A 73 -1.00 0.52 10.18
CA LYS A 73 -1.31 -0.59 11.11
C LYS A 73 -0.78 -1.92 10.61
N PHE A 74 -0.36 -2.01 9.36
CA PHE A 74 0.26 -3.21 8.80
C PHE A 74 1.73 -2.95 8.48
N ASP A 75 2.55 -3.98 8.65
CA ASP A 75 3.87 -4.02 8.05
C ASP A 75 3.76 -4.35 6.56
N LEU A 76 4.12 -3.41 5.69
CA LEU A 76 3.96 -3.56 4.24
C LEU A 76 4.79 -4.71 3.65
N THR A 77 5.97 -4.98 4.20
CA THR A 77 6.85 -6.06 3.73
C THR A 77 6.24 -7.42 4.09
N CYS A 78 5.70 -7.53 5.30
CA CYS A 78 4.93 -8.71 5.72
C CYS A 78 3.66 -8.88 4.86
N LEU A 79 2.90 -7.80 4.64
CA LEU A 79 1.63 -7.83 3.94
C LEU A 79 1.78 -8.32 2.49
N LYS A 80 2.85 -7.91 1.80
CA LYS A 80 3.21 -8.40 0.45
C LYS A 80 3.46 -9.92 0.42
N SER A 81 3.99 -10.47 1.50
CA SER A 81 4.36 -11.90 1.57
C SER A 81 3.23 -12.77 2.12
N ALA A 82 2.13 -12.18 2.58
CA ALA A 82 1.04 -12.88 3.21
C ALA A 82 0.20 -13.65 2.18
N LYS A 83 0.06 -14.96 2.38
CA LYS A 83 -0.70 -15.88 1.50
C LYS A 83 -1.95 -16.46 2.15
N SER A 84 -2.26 -16.05 3.38
CA SER A 84 -3.38 -16.59 4.17
C SER A 84 -3.93 -15.52 5.10
N ILE A 85 -5.20 -15.62 5.50
CA ILE A 85 -5.82 -14.69 6.45
C ILE A 85 -5.05 -14.61 7.78
N PRO A 86 -4.59 -15.72 8.38
CA PRO A 86 -3.77 -15.65 9.59
C PRO A 86 -2.46 -14.89 9.40
N ALA A 87 -1.80 -15.03 8.24
CA ALA A 87 -0.58 -14.29 7.94
C ALA A 87 -0.85 -12.78 7.83
N ILE A 88 -1.97 -12.38 7.21
CA ILE A 88 -2.39 -10.98 7.13
C ILE A 88 -2.61 -10.40 8.53
N GLN A 89 -3.25 -11.15 9.43
CA GLN A 89 -3.45 -10.73 10.82
C GLN A 89 -2.13 -10.60 11.59
N ALA A 90 -1.18 -11.51 11.35
CA ALA A 90 0.16 -11.45 11.94
C ALA A 90 0.99 -10.26 11.45
N CYS A 91 0.67 -9.69 10.28
CA CYS A 91 1.33 -8.48 9.77
C CYS A 91 0.86 -7.19 10.45
N LYS A 92 -0.12 -7.25 11.35
CA LYS A 92 -0.63 -6.09 12.08
C LYS A 92 0.36 -5.67 13.18
N LYS A 93 0.66 -4.38 13.25
CA LYS A 93 1.51 -3.75 14.28
C LYS A 93 0.71 -3.36 15.52
#